data_AF-A0AAV7AA91-F1
#
_entry.id   AF-A0AAV7AA91-F1
#
_cell.length_a   1.000
_cell.length_b   1.000
_cell.length_c   1.000
_cell.angle_alpha   90.00
_cell.angle_beta   90.00
_cell.angle_gamma   90.00
#
_symmetry.space_group_name_H-M   'P 1'
#
loop_
_entity.id
_entity.type
_entity.pdbx_description
1 polymer ?
#
loop_
_entity_poly.entity_id
_entity_poly.type
_entity_poly.pdbx_seq_one_letter_code
_entity_poly.pdbx_strand_id
1 'polypeptide(L)'
;MGRFMTLLICLGCLGIALGYPDGKISVACDSMLPSHGGNVAQTSVAPYIITVSNTSFIPGDKITVTIKSNSPSTTFEGFLLQARLFGGDGIAGTFTTTDSNAQILPCGAQARAAVSHNSKVSKTSITALWTASQEAGPVRFRATVLNSFSNFWIGVESDTIVALKMSNATCGSQKFCLTDPTNCSPSDNTCYFMSSSPVSTNGYVFEMSGPTPGYVAIGFSDDNKMGNDDVYICTMNSLGNILVQHGYNTEKIAPTIRNTNSAGSIVASYENGVLRCSFITNISISTQQRASGSSSYYVFLVNGPSSANGQIQQHTRTLISTSKVDLSSFLTSATGVGTSRVALGHGALMLIAWMTTGTIGMIMARYMKSAAAKPFFGKAAWFQVHFFLMILTVILTIIAFIMVFAEAGDWSGGPHPVLGCIVMILSFFQPIFAFFRPDPKHERRFIFNWGHRINAFVIKILAVAAIFLGLGLVDISTNQWMKKVMGGFFAWEVLFYLILEANMHLKSREVYETDQKIQTETLVIVTFVLGNLAFLIALLVGIGQSA
;
A
#
# COMPACT_ATOMS: atom_id res chain seq x y z
N MET A 1 -13.16 -12.79 82.65
CA MET A 1 -12.80 -11.92 81.50
C MET A 1 -13.81 -12.12 80.37
N GLY A 2 -15.07 -11.70 80.55
CA GLY A 2 -16.18 -12.10 79.66
C GLY A 2 -17.13 -10.98 79.25
N ARG A 3 -16.73 -9.70 79.36
CA ARG A 3 -17.63 -8.56 79.04
C ARG A 3 -16.96 -7.37 78.35
N PHE A 4 -15.76 -7.54 77.79
CA PHE A 4 -15.05 -6.47 77.09
C PHE A 4 -14.88 -6.67 75.57
N MET A 5 -15.35 -7.80 75.01
CA MET A 5 -15.10 -8.14 73.60
C MET A 5 -16.34 -8.02 72.69
N THR A 6 -17.47 -7.52 73.21
CA THR A 6 -18.71 -7.37 72.45
C THR A 6 -18.99 -5.92 72.01
N LEU A 7 -18.18 -4.95 72.44
CA LEU A 7 -18.36 -3.54 72.06
C LEU A 7 -17.44 -3.07 70.90
N LEU A 8 -16.46 -3.88 70.48
CA LEU A 8 -15.51 -3.49 69.41
C LEU A 8 -15.89 -3.97 68.00
N ILE A 9 -16.95 -4.76 67.83
CA ILE A 9 -17.33 -5.33 66.52
C ILE A 9 -18.49 -4.53 65.85
N CYS A 10 -19.18 -3.65 66.57
CA CYS A 10 -20.26 -2.83 65.98
C CYS A 10 -19.82 -1.46 65.42
N LEU A 11 -18.52 -1.11 65.43
CA LEU A 11 -18.03 0.15 64.85
C LEU A 11 -17.39 0.00 63.45
N GLY A 12 -17.32 -1.21 62.88
CA GLY A 12 -16.56 -1.50 61.66
C GLY A 12 -17.30 -1.44 60.32
N CYS A 13 -18.61 -1.16 60.28
CA CYS A 13 -19.41 -1.21 59.04
C CYS A 13 -20.33 0.00 58.83
N LEU A 14 -19.93 1.19 59.28
CA LEU A 14 -20.44 2.41 58.68
C LEU A 14 -19.64 2.67 57.40
N GLY A 15 -20.05 2.01 56.31
CA GLY A 15 -19.71 2.48 54.97
C GLY A 15 -20.22 3.90 54.85
N ILE A 16 -19.30 4.86 54.78
CA ILE A 16 -19.63 6.27 54.61
C ILE A 16 -20.35 6.38 53.28
N ALA A 17 -21.68 6.57 53.31
CA ALA A 17 -22.45 6.95 52.14
C ALA A 17 -22.04 8.37 51.78
N LEU A 18 -21.06 8.50 50.88
CA LEU A 18 -20.67 9.78 50.30
C LEU A 18 -21.80 10.24 49.37
N GLY A 19 -22.79 10.92 49.94
CA GLY A 19 -23.81 11.63 49.16
C GLY A 19 -23.18 12.89 48.59
N TYR A 20 -22.86 12.89 47.31
CA TYR A 20 -22.35 14.10 46.62
C TYR A 20 -23.54 15.01 46.27
N PRO A 21 -23.62 16.23 46.80
CA PRO A 21 -24.65 17.20 46.42
C PRO A 21 -24.42 17.77 45.01
N ASP A 22 -23.23 17.54 44.46
CA ASP A 22 -22.72 17.99 43.17
C ASP A 22 -22.16 16.81 42.34
N GLY A 23 -21.78 17.08 41.09
CA GLY A 23 -21.27 16.07 40.17
C GLY A 23 -19.80 15.67 40.37
N LYS A 24 -19.22 15.80 41.57
CA LYS A 24 -17.83 15.39 41.85
C LYS A 24 -17.70 13.87 42.00
N ILE A 25 -18.00 13.16 40.91
CA ILE A 25 -18.17 11.71 40.90
C ILE A 25 -17.14 10.99 40.03
N SER A 26 -15.85 11.17 40.33
CA SER A 26 -14.75 10.54 39.57
C SER A 26 -14.86 9.01 39.49
N VAL A 27 -15.48 8.38 40.48
CA VAL A 27 -15.73 6.92 40.52
C VAL A 27 -16.69 6.43 39.44
N ALA A 28 -17.51 7.33 38.86
CA ALA A 28 -18.43 7.00 37.77
C ALA A 28 -17.81 7.21 36.40
N CYS A 29 -16.56 7.65 36.28
CA CYS A 29 -15.95 7.96 34.98
C CYS A 29 -15.89 6.75 34.04
N ASP A 30 -15.63 5.55 34.56
CA ASP A 30 -15.47 4.36 33.71
C ASP A 30 -16.84 3.84 33.25
N SER A 31 -17.75 3.60 34.21
CA SER A 31 -19.10 3.07 33.95
C SER A 31 -20.08 4.09 33.39
N MET A 32 -19.82 5.38 33.59
CA MET A 32 -20.75 6.50 33.36
C MET A 32 -22.07 6.35 34.12
N LEU A 33 -22.12 5.44 35.11
CA LEU A 33 -23.31 5.13 35.88
C LEU A 33 -23.32 5.98 37.16
N PRO A 34 -24.40 6.72 37.46
CA PRO A 34 -24.55 7.41 38.73
C PRO A 34 -24.52 6.40 39.88
N SER A 35 -23.54 6.51 40.77
CA SER A 35 -23.35 5.57 41.88
C SER A 35 -24.16 6.00 43.11
N HIS A 36 -25.49 5.82 43.07
CA HIS A 36 -26.37 5.95 44.24
C HIS A 36 -27.77 5.34 44.02
N GLY A 37 -28.31 4.69 45.05
CA GLY A 37 -29.74 4.38 45.16
C GLY A 37 -30.27 3.15 44.39
N GLY A 38 -29.41 2.32 43.78
CA GLY A 38 -29.85 1.13 43.04
C GLY A 38 -30.71 1.43 41.80
N ASN A 39 -30.83 2.70 41.42
CA ASN A 39 -31.58 3.14 40.27
C ASN A 39 -30.90 2.66 38.98
N VAL A 40 -31.70 2.24 38.00
CA VAL A 40 -31.23 1.81 36.68
C VAL A 40 -31.55 2.86 35.63
N ALA A 41 -30.74 2.90 34.57
CA ALA A 41 -30.96 3.82 33.46
C ALA A 41 -32.29 3.54 32.75
N GLN A 42 -32.91 4.58 32.21
CA GLN A 42 -34.10 4.46 31.38
C GLN A 42 -33.78 3.71 30.07
N THR A 43 -34.72 2.91 29.61
CA THR A 43 -34.63 2.14 28.35
C THR A 43 -35.26 2.87 27.15
N SER A 44 -35.98 3.97 27.41
CA SER A 44 -36.56 4.82 26.37
C SER A 44 -35.47 5.64 25.65
N VAL A 45 -35.79 6.14 24.46
CA VAL A 45 -34.92 7.07 23.72
C VAL A 45 -34.71 8.33 24.57
N ALA A 46 -33.45 8.74 24.74
CA ALA A 46 -33.10 9.91 25.52
C ALA A 46 -33.66 11.20 24.87
N PRO A 47 -34.33 12.10 25.62
CA PRO A 47 -34.86 13.35 25.08
C PRO A 47 -33.78 14.46 24.98
N TYR A 48 -32.52 14.06 24.83
CA TYR A 48 -31.35 14.93 24.83
C TYR A 48 -30.42 14.54 23.68
N ILE A 49 -29.72 15.53 23.11
CA ILE A 49 -28.71 15.31 22.07
C ILE A 49 -27.42 16.03 22.41
N ILE A 50 -26.32 15.51 21.86
CA ILE A 50 -25.01 16.13 21.93
C ILE A 50 -24.64 16.66 20.55
N THR A 51 -24.33 17.95 20.45
CA THR A 51 -23.89 18.59 19.21
C THR A 51 -22.49 19.15 19.35
N VAL A 52 -21.73 19.10 18.26
CA VAL A 52 -20.36 19.60 18.17
C VAL A 52 -20.27 20.75 17.17
N SER A 53 -19.39 21.72 17.44
CA SER A 53 -19.17 22.87 16.55
C SER A 53 -18.44 22.54 15.25
N ASN A 54 -17.64 21.47 15.23
CA ASN A 54 -16.96 20.98 14.03
C ASN A 54 -16.88 19.45 14.06
N THR A 55 -16.95 18.80 12.90
CA THR A 55 -16.87 17.33 12.78
C THR A 55 -15.45 16.83 12.52
N SER A 56 -14.48 17.74 12.45
CA SER A 56 -13.07 17.42 12.21
C SER A 56 -12.16 18.31 13.08
N PHE A 57 -10.97 17.81 13.42
CA PHE A 57 -10.04 18.55 14.28
C PHE A 57 -8.56 18.27 13.96
N ILE A 58 -7.66 19.21 14.25
CA ILE A 58 -6.22 18.94 14.44
C ILE A 58 -5.88 18.97 15.95
N PRO A 59 -4.77 18.34 16.38
CA PRO A 59 -4.30 18.46 17.76
C PRO A 59 -4.19 19.92 18.19
N GLY A 60 -4.76 20.25 19.35
CA GLY A 60 -4.85 21.61 19.89
C GLY A 60 -6.12 22.38 19.53
N ASP A 61 -6.93 21.90 18.56
CA ASP A 61 -8.22 22.51 18.25
C ASP A 61 -9.15 22.49 19.46
N LYS A 62 -9.99 23.52 19.55
CA LYS A 62 -10.99 23.68 20.59
C LYS A 62 -12.38 23.51 19.99
N ILE A 63 -13.02 22.38 20.29
CA ILE A 63 -14.37 22.03 19.82
C ILE A 63 -15.37 22.32 20.93
N THR A 64 -16.34 23.18 20.65
CA THR A 64 -17.50 23.38 21.53
C THR A 64 -18.41 22.17 21.44
N VAL A 65 -18.71 21.58 22.59
CA VAL A 65 -19.59 20.43 22.79
C VAL A 65 -20.79 20.89 23.61
N THR A 66 -22.00 20.64 23.10
CA THR A 66 -23.25 21.10 23.72
C THR A 66 -24.15 19.91 23.99
N ILE A 67 -24.56 19.71 25.24
CA ILE A 67 -25.68 18.82 25.58
C ILE A 67 -26.93 19.70 25.64
N LYS A 68 -27.96 19.37 24.87
CA LYS A 68 -29.21 20.13 24.84
C LYS A 68 -30.43 19.22 24.82
N SER A 69 -31.52 19.73 25.35
CA SER A 69 -32.83 19.06 25.33
C SER A 69 -33.49 19.17 23.96
N ASN A 70 -34.21 18.14 23.54
CA ASN A 70 -34.90 18.11 22.25
C ASN A 70 -36.16 19.00 22.21
N SER A 71 -36.66 19.40 23.38
CA SER A 71 -37.78 20.32 23.56
C SER A 71 -37.46 21.35 24.64
N PRO A 72 -37.91 22.61 24.52
CA PRO A 72 -37.76 23.64 25.56
C PRO A 72 -38.43 23.27 26.89
N SER A 73 -39.42 22.38 26.88
CA SER A 73 -40.14 21.92 28.08
C SER A 73 -39.40 20.84 28.87
N THR A 74 -38.35 20.27 28.30
CA THR A 74 -37.56 19.21 28.94
C THR A 74 -36.31 19.81 29.56
N THR A 75 -36.07 19.50 30.82
CA THR A 75 -34.89 19.95 31.57
C THR A 75 -34.08 18.76 32.06
N PHE A 76 -32.86 19.03 32.53
CA PHE A 76 -32.03 18.09 33.27
C PHE A 76 -31.36 18.80 34.44
N GLU A 77 -31.12 18.06 35.52
CA GLU A 77 -30.48 18.56 36.74
C GLU A 77 -29.00 18.19 36.77
N GLY A 78 -28.68 16.97 36.32
CA GLY A 78 -27.33 16.41 36.37
C GLY A 78 -26.83 15.95 35.02
N PHE A 79 -25.51 15.95 34.86
CA PHE A 79 -24.86 15.31 33.72
C PHE A 79 -23.43 14.88 34.07
N LEU A 80 -22.91 13.97 33.26
CA LEU A 80 -21.49 13.59 33.16
C LEU A 80 -21.15 13.43 31.67
N LEU A 81 -20.19 14.20 31.17
CA LEU A 81 -19.75 14.25 29.78
C LEU A 81 -18.28 13.83 29.67
N GLN A 82 -17.98 12.95 28.72
CA GLN A 82 -16.63 12.54 28.37
C GLN A 82 -16.42 12.52 26.86
N ALA A 83 -15.18 12.68 26.44
CA ALA A 83 -14.71 12.39 25.10
C ALA A 83 -14.09 10.99 25.11
N ARG A 84 -14.70 10.05 24.40
CA ARG A 84 -14.20 8.68 24.29
C ARG A 84 -13.64 8.43 22.90
N LEU A 85 -12.57 7.66 22.82
CA LEU A 85 -12.11 7.06 21.58
C LEU A 85 -13.24 6.21 21.03
N PHE A 86 -13.52 6.36 19.74
CA PHE A 86 -14.60 5.62 19.12
C PHE A 86 -14.29 4.10 19.19
N GLY A 87 -15.28 3.27 19.56
CA GLY A 87 -15.12 1.81 19.67
C GLY A 87 -14.56 1.27 20.99
N GLY A 88 -14.30 2.12 21.97
CA GLY A 88 -13.86 1.70 23.31
C GLY A 88 -14.14 2.74 24.40
N ASP A 89 -13.61 2.49 25.59
CA ASP A 89 -13.81 3.35 26.77
C ASP A 89 -12.60 4.25 27.08
N GLY A 90 -11.59 4.27 26.20
CA GLY A 90 -10.43 5.14 26.34
C GLY A 90 -10.82 6.62 26.25
N ILE A 91 -10.29 7.46 27.14
CA ILE A 91 -10.60 8.88 27.20
C ILE A 91 -9.58 9.68 26.36
N ALA A 92 -10.07 10.63 25.56
CA ALA A 92 -9.25 11.45 24.66
C ALA A 92 -9.42 12.96 24.88
N GLY A 93 -8.32 13.70 24.75
CA GLY A 93 -8.31 15.15 24.90
C GLY A 93 -8.58 15.66 26.32
N THR A 94 -8.86 16.95 26.45
CA THR A 94 -9.14 17.59 27.75
C THR A 94 -10.25 18.61 27.66
N PHE A 95 -10.99 18.78 28.75
CA PHE A 95 -12.08 19.75 28.83
C PHE A 95 -11.74 21.03 29.59
N THR A 96 -12.34 22.11 29.13
CA THR A 96 -12.51 23.37 29.83
C THR A 96 -13.98 23.76 29.78
N THR A 97 -14.46 24.55 30.74
CA THR A 97 -15.84 25.06 30.72
C THR A 97 -15.87 26.46 31.30
N THR A 98 -16.72 27.31 30.73
CA THR A 98 -17.06 28.65 31.23
C THR A 98 -18.52 28.70 31.72
N ASP A 99 -19.25 27.59 31.65
CA ASP A 99 -20.64 27.49 32.09
C ASP A 99 -20.71 27.43 33.61
N SER A 100 -21.47 28.33 34.23
CA SER A 100 -21.59 28.44 35.68
C SER A 100 -22.26 27.22 36.33
N ASN A 101 -22.94 26.36 35.55
CA ASN A 101 -23.62 25.15 36.04
C ASN A 101 -22.80 23.86 35.81
N ALA A 102 -21.57 24.00 35.33
CA ALA A 102 -20.66 22.91 35.01
C ALA A 102 -19.35 23.01 35.82
N GLN A 103 -18.68 21.88 35.97
CA GLN A 103 -17.35 21.79 36.56
C GLN A 103 -16.51 20.72 35.85
N ILE A 104 -15.20 20.90 35.88
CA ILE A 104 -14.25 19.91 35.35
C ILE A 104 -14.08 18.79 36.37
N LEU A 105 -14.04 17.56 35.87
CA LEU A 105 -13.91 16.36 36.68
C LEU A 105 -12.67 15.56 36.25
N PRO A 106 -11.77 15.23 37.18
CA PRO A 106 -10.67 14.30 36.91
C PRO A 106 -11.19 12.86 36.85
N CYS A 107 -10.63 12.06 35.94
CA CYS A 107 -10.91 10.63 35.81
C CYS A 107 -9.58 9.87 35.74
N GLY A 108 -9.34 8.99 36.71
CA GLY A 108 -8.05 8.30 36.85
C GLY A 108 -6.88 9.29 36.94
N ALA A 109 -5.85 9.08 36.12
CA ALA A 109 -4.68 9.95 36.05
C ALA A 109 -4.90 11.25 35.24
N GLN A 110 -6.03 11.39 34.53
CA GLN A 110 -6.29 12.55 33.68
C GLN A 110 -7.07 13.63 34.44
N ALA A 111 -6.42 14.77 34.70
CA ALA A 111 -6.97 15.86 35.53
C ALA A 111 -8.20 16.57 34.94
N ARG A 112 -8.37 16.58 33.61
CA ARG A 112 -9.43 17.32 32.90
C ARG A 112 -10.20 16.43 31.91
N ALA A 113 -10.45 15.20 32.32
CA ALA A 113 -11.00 14.13 31.49
C ALA A 113 -12.50 14.26 31.19
N ALA A 114 -13.26 14.84 32.11
CA ALA A 114 -14.71 14.90 32.02
C ALA A 114 -15.27 16.26 32.47
N VAL A 115 -16.55 16.49 32.18
CA VAL A 115 -17.32 17.63 32.67
C VAL A 115 -18.58 17.12 33.34
N SER A 116 -18.90 17.63 34.52
CA SER A 116 -20.11 17.27 35.24
C SER A 116 -20.84 18.50 35.76
N HIS A 117 -22.06 18.30 36.24
CA HIS A 117 -22.83 19.35 36.91
C HIS A 117 -22.18 19.77 38.25
N ASN A 118 -22.31 21.04 38.63
CA ASN A 118 -21.87 21.54 39.94
C ASN A 118 -23.02 21.87 40.90
N SER A 119 -24.25 21.82 40.41
CA SER A 119 -25.48 22.10 41.16
C SER A 119 -26.66 21.38 40.50
N LYS A 120 -27.74 21.22 41.26
CA LYS A 120 -29.01 20.62 40.81
C LYS A 120 -29.95 21.60 40.12
N VAL A 121 -29.47 22.80 39.77
CA VAL A 121 -30.29 23.80 39.06
C VAL A 121 -30.77 23.19 37.75
N SER A 122 -32.08 23.19 37.52
CA SER A 122 -32.66 22.71 36.26
C SER A 122 -32.13 23.52 35.09
N LYS A 123 -31.65 22.83 34.04
CA LYS A 123 -31.10 23.45 32.84
C LYS A 123 -31.60 22.74 31.58
N THR A 124 -31.66 23.44 30.46
CA THR A 124 -32.08 22.89 29.15
C THR A 124 -30.90 22.61 28.22
N SER A 125 -29.76 23.26 28.49
CA SER A 125 -28.52 23.14 27.73
C SER A 125 -27.30 23.41 28.61
N ILE A 126 -26.17 22.78 28.30
CA ILE A 126 -24.84 23.11 28.84
C ILE A 126 -23.82 23.10 27.72
N THR A 127 -22.76 23.90 27.88
CA THR A 127 -21.64 23.92 26.94
C THR A 127 -20.32 23.62 27.63
N ALA A 128 -19.47 22.85 26.95
CA ALA A 128 -18.09 22.62 27.33
C ALA A 128 -17.19 22.77 26.11
N LEU A 129 -15.91 23.09 26.36
CA LEU A 129 -14.91 23.26 25.32
C LEU A 129 -13.88 22.15 25.43
N TRP A 130 -13.84 21.27 24.44
CA TRP A 130 -12.92 20.14 24.35
C TRP A 130 -11.68 20.52 23.54
N THR A 131 -10.49 20.21 24.05
CA THR A 131 -9.21 20.41 23.36
C THR A 131 -8.66 19.07 22.88
N ALA A 132 -8.43 18.96 21.57
CA ALA A 132 -7.91 17.74 20.95
C ALA A 132 -6.47 17.43 21.38
N SER A 133 -6.18 16.18 21.75
CA SER A 133 -4.81 15.71 22.04
C SER A 133 -4.07 15.24 20.79
N GLN A 134 -2.74 15.13 20.85
CA GLN A 134 -1.93 14.60 19.73
C GLN A 134 -2.27 13.15 19.37
N GLU A 135 -2.71 12.36 20.35
CA GLU A 135 -3.08 10.95 20.20
C GLU A 135 -4.60 10.75 20.00
N ALA A 136 -5.36 11.82 19.78
CA ALA A 136 -6.80 11.67 19.56
C ALA A 136 -7.03 11.02 18.19
N GLY A 137 -7.37 9.74 18.20
CA GLY A 137 -8.04 9.07 17.07
C GLY A 137 -9.46 9.63 16.88
N PRO A 138 -10.32 8.95 16.12
CA PRO A 138 -11.73 9.30 16.02
C PRO A 138 -12.37 9.40 17.42
N VAL A 139 -13.04 10.51 17.71
CA VAL A 139 -13.60 10.82 19.03
C VAL A 139 -15.12 10.89 18.95
N ARG A 140 -15.79 10.33 19.95
CA ARG A 140 -17.22 10.51 20.18
C ARG A 140 -17.44 11.09 21.57
N PHE A 141 -18.33 12.05 21.68
CA PHE A 141 -18.74 12.57 22.98
C PHE A 141 -19.87 11.73 23.52
N ARG A 142 -19.69 11.23 24.75
CA ARG A 142 -20.67 10.40 25.44
C ARG A 142 -21.08 11.08 26.72
N ALA A 143 -22.38 11.05 27.03
CA ALA A 143 -22.90 11.60 28.26
C ALA A 143 -23.89 10.68 28.97
N THR A 144 -23.95 10.86 30.28
CA THR A 144 -25.07 10.47 31.12
C THR A 144 -25.83 11.74 31.50
N VAL A 145 -27.14 11.75 31.30
CA VAL A 145 -28.01 12.91 31.54
C VAL A 145 -29.10 12.54 32.53
N LEU A 146 -29.16 13.28 33.64
CA LEU A 146 -30.10 13.09 34.75
C LEU A 146 -31.22 14.11 34.66
N ASN A 147 -32.46 13.67 34.44
CA ASN A 147 -33.64 14.51 34.63
C ASN A 147 -33.93 14.72 36.12
N SER A 148 -33.84 13.65 36.91
CA SER A 148 -33.97 13.67 38.37
C SER A 148 -33.19 12.49 38.98
N PHE A 149 -33.14 12.38 40.31
CA PHE A 149 -32.35 11.38 41.04
C PHE A 149 -32.54 9.92 40.57
N SER A 150 -33.78 9.53 40.21
CA SER A 150 -34.11 8.19 39.75
C SER A 150 -34.38 8.10 38.24
N ASN A 151 -34.31 9.21 37.51
CA ASN A 151 -34.66 9.28 36.09
C ASN A 151 -33.49 9.82 35.26
N PHE A 152 -32.80 8.90 34.57
CA PHE A 152 -31.60 9.22 33.79
C PHE A 152 -31.35 8.29 32.61
N TRP A 153 -30.61 8.80 31.63
CA TRP A 153 -30.15 8.05 30.46
C TRP A 153 -28.63 8.01 30.44
N ILE A 154 -28.09 6.83 30.12
CA ILE A 154 -26.65 6.63 29.90
C ILE A 154 -26.40 6.40 28.41
N GLY A 155 -25.20 6.71 27.94
CA GLY A 155 -24.83 6.46 26.53
C GLY A 155 -25.54 7.36 25.52
N VAL A 156 -25.90 8.58 25.93
CA VAL A 156 -26.27 9.63 24.98
C VAL A 156 -24.99 10.04 24.25
N GLU A 157 -24.99 9.98 22.91
CA GLU A 157 -23.78 10.09 22.12
C GLU A 157 -23.91 11.14 21.00
N SER A 158 -22.80 11.80 20.68
CA SER A 158 -22.70 12.68 19.52
C SER A 158 -22.37 11.92 18.24
N ASP A 159 -22.42 12.61 17.10
CA ASP A 159 -21.70 12.17 15.90
C ASP A 159 -20.19 12.06 16.20
N THR A 160 -19.52 11.12 15.52
CA THR A 160 -18.08 10.93 15.64
C THR A 160 -17.34 12.04 14.88
N ILE A 161 -16.30 12.60 15.51
CA ILE A 161 -15.39 13.57 14.90
C ILE A 161 -14.04 12.92 14.58
N VAL A 162 -13.40 13.35 13.49
CA VAL A 162 -12.18 12.72 12.94
C VAL A 162 -11.02 13.71 12.80
N ALA A 163 -9.79 13.23 12.94
CA ALA A 163 -8.61 14.07 12.80
C ALA A 163 -8.40 14.52 11.34
N LEU A 164 -8.12 15.81 11.12
CA LEU A 164 -7.78 16.41 9.82
C LEU A 164 -6.39 15.99 9.33
N LYS A 165 -5.48 15.66 10.24
CA LYS A 165 -4.11 15.26 9.92
C LYS A 165 -3.89 13.80 10.28
N MET A 166 -3.57 13.01 9.26
CA MET A 166 -3.12 11.63 9.41
C MET A 166 -1.71 11.61 9.99
N SER A 167 -1.50 10.71 10.94
CA SER A 167 -0.22 10.51 11.62
C SER A 167 0.12 9.04 11.70
N ASN A 168 1.40 8.70 11.68
CA ASN A 168 1.88 7.33 11.92
C ASN A 168 2.20 7.06 13.42
N ALA A 169 2.01 8.03 14.31
CA ALA A 169 2.44 7.94 15.71
C ALA A 169 1.77 6.82 16.51
N THR A 170 0.54 6.43 16.16
CA THR A 170 -0.24 5.39 16.86
C THR A 170 -0.27 4.03 16.14
N CYS A 171 0.54 3.89 15.09
CA CYS A 171 0.74 2.62 14.40
C CYS A 171 1.33 1.58 15.35
N GLY A 172 0.75 0.38 15.42
CA GLY A 172 1.24 -0.68 16.31
C GLY A 172 0.68 -0.65 17.73
N SER A 173 0.01 0.44 18.13
CA SER A 173 -0.51 0.64 19.49
C SER A 173 -2.01 0.91 19.55
N GLN A 174 -2.57 1.63 18.58
CA GLN A 174 -4.02 1.91 18.49
C GLN A 174 -4.58 1.66 17.09
N LYS A 175 -3.72 1.55 16.07
CA LYS A 175 -4.13 1.29 14.69
C LYS A 175 -3.14 0.40 13.96
N PHE A 176 -3.67 -0.43 13.07
CA PHE A 176 -2.86 -1.13 12.09
C PHE A 176 -2.38 -0.14 11.03
N CYS A 177 -1.14 -0.27 10.58
CA CYS A 177 -0.59 0.55 9.50
C CYS A 177 0.16 -0.29 8.47
N LEU A 178 -0.05 0.06 7.21
CA LEU A 178 0.74 -0.43 6.08
C LEU A 178 1.41 0.78 5.44
N THR A 179 2.75 0.77 5.43
CA THR A 179 3.56 1.91 4.99
C THR A 179 4.66 1.50 4.05
N ASP A 180 4.97 2.36 3.10
CA ASP A 180 6.13 2.24 2.22
C ASP A 180 6.63 3.65 1.82
N PRO A 181 7.87 4.06 2.19
CA PRO A 181 8.84 3.32 3.00
C PRO A 181 8.37 3.06 4.43
N THR A 182 9.02 2.12 5.12
CA THR A 182 8.66 1.76 6.50
C THR A 182 8.69 2.98 7.44
N ASN A 183 7.60 3.19 8.19
CA ASN A 183 7.45 4.30 9.14
C ASN A 183 7.53 5.71 8.50
N CYS A 184 7.24 5.83 7.21
CA CYS A 184 7.14 7.15 6.56
C CYS A 184 5.96 7.97 7.11
N SER A 185 6.05 9.30 6.99
CA SER A 185 4.96 10.19 7.39
C SER A 185 3.88 10.24 6.30
N PRO A 186 2.58 10.09 6.63
CA PRO A 186 1.49 10.18 5.67
C PRO A 186 1.41 11.52 4.92
N SER A 187 2.14 12.53 5.40
CA SER A 187 2.21 13.86 4.81
C SER A 187 3.28 14.00 3.72
N ASP A 188 4.23 13.08 3.65
CA ASP A 188 5.38 13.16 2.73
C ASP A 188 4.99 12.70 1.32
N ASN A 189 5.53 13.40 0.30
CA ASN A 189 5.28 13.08 -1.12
C ASN A 189 6.02 11.83 -1.64
N THR A 190 6.59 11.05 -0.74
CA THR A 190 7.21 9.74 -1.03
C THR A 190 6.54 8.61 -0.27
N CYS A 191 5.60 8.92 0.62
CA CYS A 191 5.00 7.96 1.53
C CYS A 191 3.68 7.41 0.98
N TYR A 192 3.57 6.09 1.01
CA TYR A 192 2.35 5.36 0.81
C TYR A 192 1.90 4.89 2.17
N PHE A 193 0.69 5.29 2.55
CA PHE A 193 0.19 5.03 3.89
C PHE A 193 -1.25 4.58 3.82
N MET A 194 -1.56 3.55 4.59
CA MET A 194 -2.91 3.38 5.09
C MET A 194 -2.88 2.97 6.55
N SER A 195 -3.95 3.30 7.28
CA SER A 195 -4.21 2.73 8.59
C SER A 195 -5.66 2.31 8.79
N SER A 196 -5.87 1.36 9.70
CA SER A 196 -7.18 0.92 10.12
C SER A 196 -7.30 0.91 11.65
N SER A 197 -8.35 1.55 12.16
CA SER A 197 -8.73 1.52 13.57
C SER A 197 -10.12 0.89 13.70
N PRO A 198 -10.29 -0.18 14.50
CA PRO A 198 -11.61 -0.75 14.76
C PRO A 198 -12.47 0.22 15.56
N VAL A 199 -13.75 0.33 15.21
CA VAL A 199 -14.69 1.23 15.88
C VAL A 199 -16.03 0.65 16.28
N SER A 200 -16.41 -0.47 15.70
CA SER A 200 -17.43 -1.37 16.24
C SER A 200 -17.10 -2.79 15.81
N THR A 201 -17.96 -3.77 16.10
CA THR A 201 -17.74 -5.16 15.67
C THR A 201 -17.45 -5.28 14.16
N ASN A 202 -18.05 -4.42 13.33
CA ASN A 202 -17.87 -4.40 11.87
C ASN A 202 -17.46 -3.03 11.30
N GLY A 203 -17.28 -2.03 12.15
CA GLY A 203 -16.98 -0.67 11.72
C GLY A 203 -15.50 -0.35 11.86
N TYR A 204 -14.94 0.33 10.87
CA TYR A 204 -13.53 0.74 10.85
C TYR A 204 -13.41 2.22 10.48
N VAL A 205 -12.35 2.85 11.00
CA VAL A 205 -11.83 4.10 10.44
C VAL A 205 -10.66 3.74 9.56
N PHE A 206 -10.77 4.14 8.29
CA PHE A 206 -9.71 3.99 7.32
C PHE A 206 -9.09 5.33 7.01
N GLU A 207 -7.77 5.33 7.00
CA GLU A 207 -6.94 6.42 6.56
C GLU A 207 -6.13 5.90 5.37
N MET A 208 -6.11 6.62 4.25
CA MET A 208 -5.21 6.35 3.12
C MET A 208 -4.56 7.62 2.57
N SER A 209 -3.27 7.55 2.26
CA SER A 209 -2.55 8.59 1.53
C SER A 209 -1.52 8.06 0.55
N GLY A 210 -1.24 8.85 -0.47
CA GLY A 210 -0.21 8.53 -1.45
C GLY A 210 0.09 9.68 -2.42
N PRO A 211 1.29 9.66 -3.04
CA PRO A 211 1.73 10.70 -3.97
C PRO A 211 1.09 10.49 -5.36
N THR A 212 -0.11 11.02 -5.55
CA THR A 212 -0.85 10.89 -6.81
C THR A 212 -1.88 12.00 -6.98
N PRO A 213 -2.04 12.57 -8.19
CA PRO A 213 -3.19 13.43 -8.52
C PRO A 213 -4.45 12.63 -8.90
N GLY A 214 -4.37 11.29 -8.95
CA GLY A 214 -5.45 10.42 -9.40
C GLY A 214 -6.27 9.82 -8.26
N TYR A 215 -5.91 8.60 -7.86
CA TYR A 215 -6.58 7.89 -6.77
C TYR A 215 -5.61 7.06 -5.92
N VAL A 216 -6.02 6.86 -4.67
CA VAL A 216 -5.45 5.89 -3.74
C VAL A 216 -6.58 4.93 -3.36
N ALA A 217 -6.30 3.63 -3.28
CA ALA A 217 -7.30 2.66 -2.87
C ALA A 217 -6.72 1.62 -1.91
N ILE A 218 -7.57 1.16 -0.99
CA ILE A 218 -7.32 0.01 -0.13
C ILE A 218 -8.15 -1.17 -0.63
N GLY A 219 -7.55 -2.35 -0.72
CA GLY A 219 -8.24 -3.60 -1.02
C GLY A 219 -8.05 -4.64 0.07
N PHE A 220 -9.09 -5.42 0.34
CA PHE A 220 -9.07 -6.53 1.27
C PHE A 220 -9.32 -7.84 0.52
N SER A 221 -8.35 -8.75 0.63
CA SER A 221 -8.37 -10.00 -0.13
C SER A 221 -8.11 -11.23 0.73
N ASP A 222 -8.57 -12.36 0.23
CA ASP A 222 -8.32 -13.68 0.79
C ASP A 222 -6.99 -14.29 0.35
N ASP A 223 -6.37 -13.76 -0.69
CA ASP A 223 -5.07 -14.16 -1.20
C ASP A 223 -4.22 -12.91 -1.54
N ASN A 224 -3.03 -13.14 -2.08
CA ASN A 224 -2.11 -12.06 -2.47
C ASN A 224 -2.29 -11.63 -3.93
N LYS A 225 -3.46 -11.87 -4.55
CA LYS A 225 -3.75 -11.55 -5.94
C LYS A 225 -4.98 -10.64 -6.04
N MET A 226 -4.92 -9.65 -6.94
CA MET A 226 -6.10 -8.85 -7.26
C MET A 226 -7.15 -9.73 -7.97
N GLY A 227 -8.39 -9.64 -7.52
CA GLY A 227 -9.49 -10.40 -8.07
C GLY A 227 -10.77 -10.21 -7.29
N ASN A 228 -10.97 -11.03 -6.26
CA ASN A 228 -12.23 -11.13 -5.51
C ASN A 228 -12.22 -10.26 -4.24
N ASP A 229 -11.92 -8.97 -4.43
CA ASP A 229 -11.52 -8.08 -3.33
C ASP A 229 -12.58 -7.03 -3.01
N ASP A 230 -12.75 -6.75 -1.73
CA ASP A 230 -13.52 -5.62 -1.23
C ASP A 230 -12.62 -4.37 -1.24
N VAL A 231 -13.05 -3.28 -1.88
CA VAL A 231 -12.18 -2.12 -2.12
C VAL A 231 -12.81 -0.80 -1.69
N TYR A 232 -11.98 0.07 -1.12
CA TYR A 232 -12.28 1.47 -0.87
C TYR A 232 -11.37 2.35 -1.70
N ILE A 233 -11.94 3.27 -2.46
CA ILE A 233 -11.25 4.08 -3.46
C ILE A 233 -11.41 5.53 -3.07
N CYS A 234 -10.32 6.22 -2.80
CA CYS A 234 -10.32 7.66 -2.73
C CYS A 234 -9.81 8.26 -4.04
N THR A 235 -10.68 8.97 -4.75
CA THR A 235 -10.39 9.53 -6.07
C THR A 235 -10.66 11.02 -6.13
N MET A 236 -9.85 11.72 -6.92
CA MET A 236 -10.04 13.12 -7.25
C MET A 236 -10.59 13.27 -8.68
N ASN A 237 -11.65 14.07 -8.84
CA ASN A 237 -12.17 14.47 -10.15
C ASN A 237 -11.43 15.69 -10.71
N SER A 238 -11.67 16.05 -11.98
CA SER A 238 -11.01 17.21 -12.62
C SER A 238 -11.31 18.57 -11.98
N LEU A 239 -12.35 18.66 -11.15
CA LEU A 239 -12.73 19.87 -10.42
C LEU A 239 -12.05 19.96 -9.05
N GLY A 240 -11.19 19.00 -8.71
CA GLY A 240 -10.50 18.93 -7.41
C GLY A 240 -11.39 18.45 -6.27
N ASN A 241 -12.58 17.91 -6.55
CA ASN A 241 -13.40 17.29 -5.53
C ASN A 241 -12.91 15.87 -5.26
N ILE A 242 -12.74 15.56 -3.98
CA ILE A 242 -12.30 14.25 -3.52
C ILE A 242 -13.51 13.48 -3.02
N LEU A 243 -13.62 12.23 -3.48
CA LEU A 243 -14.70 11.31 -3.17
C LEU A 243 -14.09 9.99 -2.67
N VAL A 244 -14.70 9.41 -1.65
CA VAL A 244 -14.46 8.02 -1.26
C VAL A 244 -15.59 7.16 -1.83
N GLN A 245 -15.25 6.07 -2.49
CA GLN A 245 -16.16 5.08 -3.04
C GLN A 245 -15.91 3.72 -2.41
N HIS A 246 -16.95 2.93 -2.22
CA HIS A 246 -16.87 1.52 -1.87
C HIS A 246 -17.18 0.70 -3.12
N GLY A 247 -16.44 -0.38 -3.35
CA GLY A 247 -16.60 -1.19 -4.54
C GLY A 247 -16.15 -2.62 -4.32
N TYR A 248 -16.34 -3.42 -5.36
CA TYR A 248 -15.93 -4.81 -5.37
C TYR A 248 -15.24 -5.13 -6.69
N ASN A 249 -14.08 -5.78 -6.62
CA ASN A 249 -13.40 -6.31 -7.79
C ASN A 249 -13.93 -7.72 -8.11
N THR A 250 -14.02 -8.04 -9.40
CA THR A 250 -14.24 -9.42 -9.84
C THR A 250 -13.24 -9.64 -10.96
N GLU A 251 -12.21 -10.43 -10.71
CA GLU A 251 -11.03 -10.54 -11.60
C GLU A 251 -10.18 -9.24 -11.64
N LYS A 252 -9.26 -9.15 -12.61
CA LYS A 252 -8.30 -8.04 -12.76
C LYS A 252 -8.86 -6.89 -13.60
N ILE A 253 -10.10 -6.48 -13.33
CA ILE A 253 -10.79 -5.38 -14.04
C ILE A 253 -11.13 -4.24 -13.09
N ALA A 254 -11.70 -3.16 -13.65
CA ALA A 254 -12.16 -2.02 -12.84
C ALA A 254 -13.26 -2.46 -11.85
N PRO A 255 -13.20 -2.01 -10.58
CA PRO A 255 -14.18 -2.33 -9.56
C PRO A 255 -15.60 -1.90 -9.95
N THR A 256 -16.57 -2.73 -9.59
CA THR A 256 -17.99 -2.34 -9.61
C THR A 256 -18.29 -1.52 -8.36
N ILE A 257 -18.59 -0.24 -8.54
CA ILE A 257 -18.90 0.67 -7.45
C ILE A 257 -20.25 0.30 -6.82
N ARG A 258 -20.28 0.27 -5.48
CA ARG A 258 -21.49 0.07 -4.66
C ARG A 258 -21.83 1.36 -3.90
N ASN A 259 -23.00 1.38 -3.24
CA ASN A 259 -23.39 2.51 -2.40
C ASN A 259 -22.42 2.69 -1.23
N THR A 260 -21.89 3.89 -1.07
CA THR A 260 -21.12 4.29 0.11
C THR A 260 -22.04 4.59 1.28
N ASN A 261 -22.21 3.64 2.19
CA ASN A 261 -22.76 3.92 3.51
C ASN A 261 -21.62 4.40 4.45
N SER A 262 -20.97 5.51 4.09
CA SER A 262 -20.03 6.18 4.98
C SER A 262 -20.79 6.79 6.16
N ALA A 263 -20.38 6.46 7.38
CA ALA A 263 -20.99 7.01 8.58
C ALA A 263 -20.25 8.29 9.00
N GLY A 264 -20.82 9.47 8.77
CA GLY A 264 -20.21 10.76 9.12
C GLY A 264 -19.43 11.42 7.98
N SER A 265 -18.70 12.49 8.29
CA SER A 265 -18.00 13.34 7.32
C SER A 265 -16.70 12.70 6.82
N ILE A 266 -16.54 12.60 5.49
CA ILE A 266 -15.25 12.27 4.86
C ILE A 266 -14.30 13.46 5.05
N VAL A 267 -13.12 13.21 5.61
CA VAL A 267 -12.03 14.18 5.63
C VAL A 267 -11.10 13.85 4.47
N ALA A 268 -10.98 14.78 3.52
CA ALA A 268 -10.10 14.60 2.39
C ALA A 268 -9.33 15.88 2.05
N SER A 269 -8.10 15.73 1.58
CA SER A 269 -7.27 16.85 1.14
C SER A 269 -6.28 16.43 0.06
N TYR A 270 -5.83 17.42 -0.70
CA TYR A 270 -4.73 17.28 -1.65
C TYR A 270 -3.78 18.44 -1.50
N GLU A 271 -2.63 18.16 -0.90
CA GLU A 271 -1.63 19.18 -0.56
C GLU A 271 -0.25 18.64 -0.93
N ASN A 272 0.60 19.48 -1.52
CA ASN A 272 1.99 19.13 -1.88
C ASN A 272 2.12 17.85 -2.73
N GLY A 273 1.13 17.55 -3.58
CA GLY A 273 1.13 16.37 -4.43
C GLY A 273 0.60 15.09 -3.78
N VAL A 274 0.16 15.15 -2.51
CA VAL A 274 -0.30 13.99 -1.74
C VAL A 274 -1.82 14.02 -1.59
N LEU A 275 -2.49 12.97 -2.07
CA LEU A 275 -3.91 12.74 -1.83
C LEU A 275 -4.10 12.06 -0.47
N ARG A 276 -5.01 12.56 0.37
CA ARG A 276 -5.26 12.08 1.72
C ARG A 276 -6.75 11.94 1.97
N CYS A 277 -7.18 10.80 2.52
CA CYS A 277 -8.59 10.53 2.79
C CYS A 277 -8.75 9.72 4.08
N SER A 278 -9.58 10.24 4.99
CA SER A 278 -9.97 9.61 6.25
C SER A 278 -11.49 9.54 6.33
N PHE A 279 -12.02 8.35 6.59
CA PHE A 279 -13.45 8.12 6.65
C PHE A 279 -13.79 6.96 7.56
N ILE A 280 -15.05 6.93 7.99
CA ILE A 280 -15.61 5.88 8.83
C ILE A 280 -16.57 5.05 7.97
N THR A 281 -16.44 3.73 8.07
CA THR A 281 -17.35 2.77 7.43
C THR A 281 -17.91 1.81 8.48
N ASN A 282 -19.20 1.50 8.37
CA ASN A 282 -19.86 0.44 9.14
C ASN A 282 -20.18 -0.78 8.26
N ILE A 283 -19.66 -0.80 7.03
CA ILE A 283 -19.85 -1.90 6.09
C ILE A 283 -18.86 -3.00 6.44
N SER A 284 -19.38 -4.19 6.73
CA SER A 284 -18.56 -5.39 6.91
C SER A 284 -17.79 -5.69 5.63
N ILE A 285 -16.49 -5.88 5.75
CA ILE A 285 -15.62 -6.32 4.64
C ILE A 285 -16.11 -7.70 4.18
N SER A 286 -16.35 -7.86 2.88
CA SER A 286 -16.87 -9.11 2.32
C SER A 286 -16.20 -9.48 1.00
N THR A 287 -15.59 -10.66 0.97
CA THR A 287 -15.05 -11.31 -0.23
C THR A 287 -16.04 -12.38 -0.72
N GLN A 288 -16.21 -12.57 -2.04
CA GLN A 288 -17.14 -13.58 -2.59
C GLN A 288 -16.85 -15.01 -2.11
N GLN A 289 -15.61 -15.33 -1.73
CA GLN A 289 -15.22 -16.66 -1.28
C GLN A 289 -15.69 -17.00 0.14
N ARG A 290 -16.14 -16.03 0.96
CA ARG A 290 -16.59 -16.30 2.34
C ARG A 290 -17.92 -15.63 2.66
N ALA A 291 -18.84 -16.44 3.18
CA ALA A 291 -20.04 -15.98 3.88
C ALA A 291 -19.82 -15.74 5.40
N SER A 292 -18.58 -15.82 5.94
CA SER A 292 -18.36 -15.87 7.39
C SER A 292 -17.02 -15.27 7.88
N GLY A 293 -17.11 -14.22 8.71
CA GLY A 293 -16.57 -14.12 10.07
C GLY A 293 -15.05 -14.02 10.33
N SER A 294 -14.17 -14.17 9.33
CA SER A 294 -12.73 -13.95 9.55
C SER A 294 -12.39 -12.47 9.45
N SER A 295 -11.67 -11.93 10.44
CA SER A 295 -11.18 -10.54 10.46
C SER A 295 -9.82 -10.37 9.77
N SER A 296 -9.25 -11.45 9.21
CA SER A 296 -7.88 -11.46 8.67
C SER A 296 -7.82 -11.47 7.14
N TYR A 297 -7.20 -10.43 6.56
CA TYR A 297 -7.12 -10.22 5.11
C TYR A 297 -5.70 -9.89 4.65
N TYR A 298 -5.35 -10.24 3.42
CA TYR A 298 -4.27 -9.52 2.74
C TYR A 298 -4.76 -8.10 2.44
N VAL A 299 -3.92 -7.13 2.79
CA VAL A 299 -4.24 -5.71 2.63
C VAL A 299 -3.45 -5.16 1.47
N PHE A 300 -4.16 -4.63 0.49
CA PHE A 300 -3.63 -3.98 -0.70
C PHE A 300 -3.71 -2.47 -0.50
N LEU A 301 -2.64 -1.77 -0.78
CA LEU A 301 -2.61 -0.33 -0.93
C LEU A 301 -2.12 -0.02 -2.34
N VAL A 302 -2.95 0.62 -3.14
CA VAL A 302 -2.64 0.93 -4.53
C VAL A 302 -2.77 2.42 -4.80
N ASN A 303 -2.00 2.91 -5.76
CA ASN A 303 -2.23 4.23 -6.34
C ASN A 303 -2.24 4.16 -7.86
N GLY A 304 -2.95 5.09 -8.48
CA GLY A 304 -2.98 5.20 -9.93
C GLY A 304 -3.53 6.53 -10.42
N PRO A 305 -3.47 6.76 -11.74
CA PRO A 305 -4.09 7.91 -12.37
C PRO A 305 -5.61 7.75 -12.42
N SER A 306 -6.33 8.87 -12.44
CA SER A 306 -7.75 8.94 -12.81
C SER A 306 -7.89 9.71 -14.13
N SER A 307 -8.96 9.43 -14.86
CA SER A 307 -9.36 10.22 -16.04
C SER A 307 -9.97 11.57 -15.62
N ALA A 308 -10.15 12.48 -16.58
CA ALA A 308 -10.77 13.78 -16.32
C ALA A 308 -12.17 13.65 -15.69
N ASN A 309 -12.92 12.59 -16.01
CA ASN A 309 -14.25 12.33 -15.45
C ASN A 309 -14.21 11.66 -14.06
N GLY A 310 -13.03 11.51 -13.45
CA GLY A 310 -12.86 10.84 -12.15
C GLY A 310 -12.91 9.31 -12.22
N GLN A 311 -12.93 8.70 -13.41
CA GLN A 311 -12.83 7.25 -13.53
C GLN A 311 -11.40 6.80 -13.31
N ILE A 312 -11.18 5.85 -12.40
CA ILE A 312 -9.86 5.30 -12.11
C ILE A 312 -9.31 4.49 -13.29
N GLN A 313 -7.99 4.54 -13.47
CA GLN A 313 -7.28 3.72 -14.44
C GLN A 313 -6.48 2.62 -13.73
N GLN A 314 -5.79 1.78 -14.49
CA GLN A 314 -4.91 0.76 -13.92
C GLN A 314 -3.91 1.39 -12.95
N HIS A 315 -3.81 0.83 -11.75
CA HIS A 315 -2.87 1.30 -10.73
C HIS A 315 -1.44 1.13 -11.24
N THR A 316 -0.58 2.09 -10.88
CA THR A 316 0.84 2.12 -11.24
C THR A 316 1.73 1.58 -10.13
N ARG A 317 1.22 1.54 -8.89
CA ARG A 317 1.92 0.94 -7.75
C ARG A 317 0.96 0.14 -6.90
N THR A 318 1.48 -0.98 -6.42
CA THR A 318 0.77 -1.92 -5.56
C THR A 318 1.68 -2.28 -4.40
N LEU A 319 1.13 -2.18 -3.20
CA LEU A 319 1.74 -2.58 -1.97
C LEU A 319 0.83 -3.62 -1.31
N ILE A 320 1.34 -4.81 -1.05
CA ILE A 320 0.55 -5.90 -0.46
C ILE A 320 1.17 -6.30 0.88
N SER A 321 0.37 -6.49 1.91
CA SER A 321 0.84 -7.03 3.18
C SER A 321 1.50 -8.41 2.98
N THR A 322 2.61 -8.67 3.70
CA THR A 322 3.34 -9.94 3.61
C THR A 322 2.53 -11.15 4.08
N SER A 323 1.58 -10.93 4.97
CA SER A 323 0.70 -11.93 5.55
C SER A 323 -0.70 -11.36 5.74
N LYS A 324 -1.66 -12.24 6.07
CA LYS A 324 -3.00 -11.81 6.44
C LYS A 324 -2.95 -11.04 7.76
N VAL A 325 -3.60 -9.89 7.78
CA VAL A 325 -3.68 -8.98 8.91
C VAL A 325 -5.08 -9.02 9.48
N ASP A 326 -5.19 -9.27 10.78
CA ASP A 326 -6.44 -9.02 11.52
C ASP A 326 -6.61 -7.52 11.77
N LEU A 327 -7.56 -6.91 11.07
CA LEU A 327 -7.82 -5.46 11.14
C LEU A 327 -8.41 -5.00 12.49
N SER A 328 -8.89 -5.94 13.32
CA SER A 328 -9.31 -5.65 14.69
C SER A 328 -8.13 -5.61 15.67
N SER A 329 -6.97 -6.12 15.26
CA SER A 329 -5.74 -6.10 16.03
C SER A 329 -4.82 -4.97 15.58
N PHE A 330 -4.16 -4.31 16.53
CA PHE A 330 -3.20 -3.23 16.26
C PHE A 330 -1.75 -3.67 16.47
N LEU A 331 -1.49 -4.93 16.84
CA LEU A 331 -0.18 -5.41 17.31
C LEU A 331 0.86 -5.68 16.20
N THR A 332 0.52 -5.43 14.93
CA THR A 332 1.43 -5.71 13.80
C THR A 332 1.43 -4.54 12.81
N SER A 333 2.45 -3.68 12.84
CA SER A 333 2.73 -2.82 11.69
C SER A 333 3.29 -3.71 10.58
N ALA A 334 2.56 -3.83 9.46
CA ALA A 334 3.03 -4.64 8.35
C ALA A 334 3.87 -3.80 7.40
N THR A 335 5.02 -4.33 7.00
CA THR A 335 5.70 -3.86 5.80
C THR A 335 5.02 -4.48 4.58
N GLY A 336 4.68 -3.66 3.61
CA GLY A 336 4.18 -4.17 2.35
C GLY A 336 5.35 -4.53 1.42
N VAL A 337 5.15 -5.55 0.61
CA VAL A 337 6.10 -5.90 -0.46
C VAL A 337 5.54 -5.33 -1.76
N GLY A 338 6.41 -4.70 -2.55
CA GLY A 338 6.08 -4.17 -3.86
C GLY A 338 6.04 -5.27 -4.92
N THR A 339 6.95 -5.23 -5.88
CA THR A 339 6.99 -6.19 -6.99
C THR A 339 7.42 -7.59 -6.49
N SER A 340 6.67 -8.63 -6.85
CA SER A 340 6.99 -10.03 -6.47
C SER A 340 8.44 -10.39 -6.82
N ARG A 341 9.14 -11.04 -5.88
CA ARG A 341 10.53 -11.50 -6.05
C ARG A 341 10.69 -12.43 -7.26
N VAL A 342 9.64 -13.18 -7.60
CA VAL A 342 9.63 -14.07 -8.78
C VAL A 342 9.68 -13.25 -10.08
N ALA A 343 8.89 -12.17 -10.16
CA ALA A 343 8.86 -11.27 -11.31
C ALA A 343 10.19 -10.50 -11.47
N LEU A 344 10.81 -10.10 -10.36
CA LEU A 344 12.15 -9.48 -10.37
C LEU A 344 13.22 -10.48 -10.83
N GLY A 345 13.14 -11.73 -10.37
CA GLY A 345 14.01 -12.83 -10.84
C GLY A 345 13.86 -13.10 -12.34
N HIS A 346 12.62 -13.07 -12.86
CA HIS A 346 12.36 -13.12 -14.31
C HIS A 346 13.08 -11.99 -15.05
N GLY A 347 12.91 -10.74 -14.60
CA GLY A 347 13.56 -9.57 -15.20
C GLY A 347 15.08 -9.70 -15.22
N ALA A 348 15.68 -10.13 -14.10
CA ALA A 348 17.13 -10.34 -14.00
C ALA A 348 17.64 -11.40 -14.99
N LEU A 349 16.96 -12.55 -15.08
CA LEU A 349 17.33 -13.61 -16.02
C LEU A 349 17.18 -13.16 -17.48
N MET A 350 16.14 -12.38 -17.81
CA MET A 350 15.96 -11.82 -19.16
C MET A 350 17.07 -10.82 -19.52
N LEU A 351 17.49 -9.96 -18.58
CA LEU A 351 18.63 -9.07 -18.81
C LEU A 351 19.92 -9.86 -19.03
N ILE A 352 20.21 -10.87 -18.20
CA ILE A 352 21.40 -11.72 -18.37
C ILE A 352 21.35 -12.42 -19.74
N ALA A 353 20.22 -13.04 -20.09
CA ALA A 353 20.06 -13.78 -21.33
C ALA A 353 20.33 -12.89 -22.56
N TRP A 354 19.69 -11.72 -22.62
CA TRP A 354 19.68 -10.90 -23.84
C TRP A 354 20.80 -9.85 -23.89
N MET A 355 21.24 -9.29 -22.76
CA MET A 355 22.33 -8.30 -22.73
C MET A 355 23.72 -8.94 -22.76
N THR A 356 23.85 -10.19 -22.32
CA THR A 356 25.15 -10.88 -22.29
C THR A 356 25.18 -12.07 -23.24
N THR A 357 24.57 -13.19 -22.89
CA THR A 357 24.76 -14.46 -23.61
C THR A 357 24.28 -14.37 -25.06
N GLY A 358 23.12 -13.75 -25.31
CA GLY A 358 22.54 -13.56 -26.64
C GLY A 358 23.41 -12.64 -27.49
N THR A 359 23.77 -11.48 -26.94
CA THR A 359 24.53 -10.46 -27.66
C THR A 359 25.96 -10.92 -27.97
N ILE A 360 26.66 -11.49 -26.99
CA ILE A 360 28.02 -12.01 -27.17
C ILE A 360 28.00 -13.18 -28.17
N GLY A 361 27.04 -14.11 -28.06
CA GLY A 361 26.98 -15.24 -28.99
C GLY A 361 26.69 -14.84 -30.44
N MET A 362 25.90 -13.78 -30.69
CA MET A 362 25.71 -13.23 -32.04
C MET A 362 26.98 -12.56 -32.58
N ILE A 363 27.71 -11.80 -31.74
CA ILE A 363 29.00 -11.21 -32.11
C ILE A 363 30.01 -12.29 -32.47
N MET A 364 30.10 -13.36 -31.66
CA MET A 364 31.00 -14.49 -31.91
C MET A 364 30.72 -15.15 -33.27
N ALA A 365 29.44 -15.33 -33.63
CA ALA A 365 29.07 -15.92 -34.91
C ALA A 365 29.31 -15.01 -36.12
N ARG A 366 29.29 -13.68 -35.97
CA ARG A 366 29.47 -12.75 -37.09
C ARG A 366 30.92 -12.32 -37.28
N TYR A 367 31.57 -11.86 -36.20
CA TYR A 367 32.84 -11.15 -36.29
C TYR A 367 34.06 -12.02 -35.92
N MET A 368 33.88 -13.04 -35.07
CA MET A 368 35.02 -13.82 -34.55
C MET A 368 35.38 -15.07 -35.34
N LYS A 369 34.85 -15.21 -36.57
CA LYS A 369 35.15 -16.38 -37.41
C LYS A 369 36.63 -16.53 -37.71
N SER A 370 37.34 -15.42 -37.91
CA SER A 370 38.77 -15.42 -38.24
C SER A 370 39.65 -15.49 -36.98
N ALA A 371 39.41 -14.64 -35.97
CA ALA A 371 40.22 -14.61 -34.75
C ALA A 371 40.07 -15.88 -33.88
N ALA A 372 38.90 -16.52 -33.90
CA ALA A 372 38.64 -17.77 -33.16
C ALA A 372 38.40 -18.96 -34.12
N ALA A 373 39.13 -19.00 -35.24
CA ALA A 373 39.11 -20.11 -36.19
C ALA A 373 39.83 -21.37 -35.68
N LYS A 374 40.74 -21.24 -34.71
CA LYS A 374 41.51 -22.37 -34.18
C LYS A 374 40.55 -23.46 -33.67
N PRO A 375 40.79 -24.74 -34.02
CA PRO A 375 39.91 -25.82 -33.63
C PRO A 375 39.95 -26.03 -32.11
N PHE A 376 38.78 -26.16 -31.52
CA PHE A 376 38.53 -26.45 -30.11
C PHE A 376 37.42 -27.51 -30.05
N PHE A 377 37.72 -28.68 -29.49
CA PHE A 377 36.83 -29.86 -29.54
C PHE A 377 36.37 -30.24 -30.96
N GLY A 378 37.29 -30.23 -31.93
CA GLY A 378 37.02 -30.70 -33.30
C GLY A 378 36.19 -29.75 -34.18
N LYS A 379 35.79 -28.56 -33.68
CA LYS A 379 35.16 -27.48 -34.46
C LYS A 379 35.86 -26.16 -34.21
N ALA A 380 35.63 -25.15 -35.05
CA ALA A 380 36.20 -23.82 -34.81
C ALA A 380 35.70 -23.23 -33.47
N ALA A 381 36.59 -22.63 -32.68
CA ALA A 381 36.26 -22.11 -31.35
C ALA A 381 35.09 -21.11 -31.37
N TRP A 382 35.02 -20.22 -32.35
CA TRP A 382 33.90 -19.27 -32.51
C TRP A 382 32.54 -19.98 -32.57
N PHE A 383 32.48 -21.14 -33.23
CA PHE A 383 31.24 -21.89 -33.41
C PHE A 383 30.83 -22.55 -32.10
N GLN A 384 31.79 -23.10 -31.36
CA GLN A 384 31.52 -23.73 -30.08
C GLN A 384 31.04 -22.72 -29.04
N VAL A 385 31.69 -21.55 -28.97
CA VAL A 385 31.29 -20.45 -28.08
C VAL A 385 29.91 -19.91 -28.47
N HIS A 386 29.66 -19.66 -29.76
CA HIS A 386 28.34 -19.27 -30.23
C HIS A 386 27.27 -20.29 -29.84
N PHE A 387 27.48 -21.58 -30.14
CA PHE A 387 26.54 -22.64 -29.83
C PHE A 387 26.23 -22.71 -28.33
N PHE A 388 27.25 -22.71 -27.48
CA PHE A 388 27.09 -22.73 -26.02
C PHE A 388 26.28 -21.53 -25.53
N LEU A 389 26.66 -20.31 -25.94
CA LEU A 389 25.99 -19.09 -25.49
C LEU A 389 24.55 -18.99 -26.01
N MET A 390 24.25 -19.45 -27.22
CA MET A 390 22.87 -19.44 -27.75
C MET A 390 21.99 -20.46 -27.04
N ILE A 391 22.49 -21.67 -26.75
CA ILE A 391 21.76 -22.66 -25.96
C ILE A 391 21.50 -22.12 -24.55
N LEU A 392 22.51 -21.52 -23.91
CA LEU A 392 22.35 -20.89 -22.59
C LEU A 392 21.30 -19.77 -22.62
N THR A 393 21.30 -18.92 -23.66
CA THR A 393 20.30 -17.86 -23.84
C THR A 393 18.88 -18.43 -23.89
N VAL A 394 18.66 -19.50 -24.65
CA VAL A 394 17.35 -20.16 -24.76
C VAL A 394 16.93 -20.78 -23.43
N ILE A 395 17.84 -21.47 -22.73
CA ILE A 395 17.55 -22.07 -21.41
C ILE A 395 17.15 -21.00 -20.39
N LEU A 396 17.93 -19.92 -20.28
CA LEU A 396 17.63 -18.81 -19.36
C LEU A 396 16.28 -18.17 -19.70
N THR A 397 15.99 -17.99 -20.99
CA THR A 397 14.72 -17.44 -21.46
C THR A 397 13.55 -18.36 -21.07
N ILE A 398 13.69 -19.69 -21.23
CA ILE A 398 12.66 -20.68 -20.84
C ILE A 398 12.41 -20.65 -19.33
N ILE A 399 13.46 -20.68 -18.52
CA ILE A 399 13.33 -20.64 -17.06
C ILE A 399 12.62 -19.35 -16.62
N ALA A 400 13.08 -18.19 -17.12
CA ALA A 400 12.49 -16.91 -16.79
C ALA A 400 11.01 -16.84 -17.21
N PHE A 401 10.66 -17.38 -18.37
CA PHE A 401 9.28 -17.43 -18.85
C PHE A 401 8.39 -18.32 -17.97
N ILE A 402 8.86 -19.50 -17.58
CA ILE A 402 8.12 -20.39 -16.67
C ILE A 402 7.89 -19.70 -15.31
N MET A 403 8.91 -19.02 -14.77
CA MET A 403 8.81 -18.30 -13.49
C MET A 403 7.67 -17.28 -13.50
N VAL A 404 7.60 -16.42 -14.52
CA VAL A 404 6.60 -15.34 -14.55
C VAL A 404 5.19 -15.85 -14.85
N PHE A 405 5.05 -16.89 -15.68
CA PHE A 405 3.74 -17.49 -15.96
C PHE A 405 3.19 -18.28 -14.76
N ALA A 406 4.07 -18.94 -14.00
CA ALA A 406 3.67 -19.60 -12.75
C ALA A 406 3.15 -18.58 -11.71
N GLU A 407 3.73 -17.38 -11.68
CA GLU A 407 3.30 -16.30 -10.78
C GLU A 407 2.00 -15.63 -11.26
N ALA A 408 1.99 -15.15 -12.51
CA ALA A 408 0.93 -14.31 -13.05
C ALA A 408 -0.34 -15.08 -13.40
N GLY A 409 -0.20 -16.33 -13.88
CA GLY A 409 -1.29 -17.19 -14.35
C GLY A 409 -2.02 -16.70 -15.61
N ASP A 410 -1.54 -15.66 -16.28
CA ASP A 410 -2.19 -15.02 -17.43
C ASP A 410 -1.18 -14.21 -18.28
N TRP A 411 -1.58 -13.84 -19.50
CA TRP A 411 -0.86 -13.00 -20.47
C TRP A 411 -1.51 -11.62 -20.71
N SER A 412 -2.59 -11.28 -20.00
CA SER A 412 -3.37 -10.04 -20.18
C SER A 412 -2.68 -8.74 -19.70
N GLY A 413 -1.43 -8.82 -19.23
CA GLY A 413 -0.66 -7.70 -18.67
C GLY A 413 -0.14 -6.65 -19.67
N GLY A 414 -0.83 -6.44 -20.78
CA GLY A 414 -0.48 -5.45 -21.80
C GLY A 414 0.53 -5.95 -22.86
N PRO A 415 1.26 -5.04 -23.54
CA PRO A 415 2.07 -5.39 -24.70
C PRO A 415 3.35 -6.20 -24.37
N HIS A 416 3.87 -6.07 -23.14
CA HIS A 416 5.07 -6.80 -22.71
C HIS A 416 4.93 -8.33 -22.80
N PRO A 417 3.94 -8.98 -22.15
CA PRO A 417 3.78 -10.43 -22.23
C PRO A 417 3.51 -10.94 -23.65
N VAL A 418 2.80 -10.15 -24.48
CA VAL A 418 2.57 -10.50 -25.89
C VAL A 418 3.87 -10.56 -26.67
N LEU A 419 4.71 -9.51 -26.57
CA LEU A 419 6.03 -9.51 -27.22
C LEU A 419 6.94 -10.61 -26.65
N GLY A 420 6.90 -10.84 -25.33
CA GLY A 420 7.66 -11.90 -24.67
C GLY A 420 7.31 -13.30 -25.19
N CYS A 421 6.02 -13.59 -25.41
CA CYS A 421 5.57 -14.86 -26.00
C CYS A 421 6.09 -15.04 -27.43
N ILE A 422 6.03 -14.00 -28.26
CA ILE A 422 6.55 -14.04 -29.63
C ILE A 422 8.06 -14.31 -29.61
N VAL A 423 8.81 -13.59 -28.78
CA VAL A 423 10.27 -13.77 -28.60
C VAL A 423 10.59 -15.20 -28.14
N MET A 424 9.85 -15.73 -27.17
CA MET A 424 10.01 -17.11 -26.70
C MET A 424 9.83 -18.12 -27.84
N ILE A 425 8.71 -18.05 -28.56
CA ILE A 425 8.39 -18.97 -29.67
C ILE A 425 9.48 -18.93 -30.73
N LEU A 426 9.86 -17.74 -31.19
CA LEU A 426 10.88 -17.57 -32.22
C LEU A 426 12.27 -18.06 -31.74
N SER A 427 12.61 -17.85 -30.46
CA SER A 427 13.88 -18.29 -29.87
C SER A 427 13.94 -19.80 -29.72
N PHE A 428 12.82 -20.46 -29.45
CA PHE A 428 12.71 -21.93 -29.42
C PHE A 428 12.90 -22.55 -30.82
N PHE A 429 12.40 -21.89 -31.87
CA PHE A 429 12.60 -22.36 -33.25
C PHE A 429 14.03 -22.19 -33.77
N GLN A 430 14.82 -21.27 -33.22
CA GLN A 430 16.21 -21.08 -33.65
C GLN A 430 17.10 -22.32 -33.57
N PRO A 431 17.21 -23.02 -32.42
CA PRO A 431 18.00 -24.24 -32.32
C PRO A 431 17.41 -25.39 -33.16
N ILE A 432 16.07 -25.45 -33.32
CA ILE A 432 15.42 -26.45 -34.18
C ILE A 432 15.87 -26.27 -35.63
N PHE A 433 15.81 -25.04 -36.16
CA PHE A 433 16.31 -24.76 -37.50
C PHE A 433 17.82 -25.02 -37.61
N ALA A 434 18.59 -24.70 -36.57
CA ALA A 434 20.03 -24.97 -36.54
C ALA A 434 20.36 -26.47 -36.51
N PHE A 435 19.46 -27.33 -36.01
CA PHE A 435 19.61 -28.79 -36.06
C PHE A 435 19.51 -29.32 -37.49
N PHE A 436 18.59 -28.78 -38.29
CA PHE A 436 18.43 -29.12 -39.71
C PHE A 436 19.40 -28.39 -40.65
N ARG A 437 20.50 -27.85 -40.10
CA ARG A 437 21.53 -27.11 -40.85
C ARG A 437 22.17 -28.02 -41.91
N PRO A 438 22.04 -27.72 -43.22
CA PRO A 438 22.63 -28.54 -44.30
C PRO A 438 24.16 -28.55 -44.26
N ASP A 439 24.81 -29.48 -44.95
CA ASP A 439 26.28 -29.47 -45.11
C ASP A 439 26.78 -28.12 -45.70
N PRO A 440 27.99 -27.63 -45.33
CA PRO A 440 28.53 -26.39 -45.90
C PRO A 440 28.56 -26.32 -47.42
N LYS A 441 28.65 -27.45 -48.14
CA LYS A 441 28.68 -27.52 -49.61
C LYS A 441 27.30 -27.71 -50.26
N HIS A 442 26.24 -27.86 -49.47
CA HIS A 442 24.90 -28.16 -49.99
C HIS A 442 24.23 -26.91 -50.62
N GLU A 443 23.56 -27.07 -51.76
CA GLU A 443 22.96 -25.97 -52.52
C GLU A 443 21.95 -25.14 -51.71
N ARG A 444 21.10 -25.79 -50.92
CA ARG A 444 20.10 -25.12 -50.06
C ARG A 444 20.68 -24.44 -48.81
N ARG A 445 22.00 -24.45 -48.60
CA ARG A 445 22.64 -23.88 -47.41
C ARG A 445 22.42 -22.36 -47.30
N PHE A 446 22.26 -21.65 -48.42
CA PHE A 446 21.97 -20.22 -48.42
C PHE A 446 20.60 -19.91 -47.77
N ILE A 447 19.59 -20.77 -47.98
CA ILE A 447 18.23 -20.61 -47.44
C ILE A 447 18.31 -20.66 -45.90
N PHE A 448 18.99 -21.68 -45.37
CA PHE A 448 19.26 -21.78 -43.93
C PHE A 448 19.98 -20.55 -43.40
N ASN A 449 21.08 -20.12 -44.05
CA ASN A 449 21.87 -19.00 -43.57
C ASN A 449 21.06 -17.68 -43.56
N TRP A 450 20.16 -17.48 -44.52
CA TRP A 450 19.28 -16.31 -44.55
C TRP A 450 18.16 -16.41 -43.51
N GLY A 451 17.44 -17.53 -43.46
CA GLY A 451 16.35 -17.74 -42.50
C GLY A 451 16.83 -17.64 -41.05
N HIS A 452 17.93 -18.30 -40.70
CA HIS A 452 18.52 -18.26 -39.36
C HIS A 452 18.91 -16.83 -38.95
N ARG A 453 19.53 -16.07 -39.87
CA ARG A 453 19.94 -14.67 -39.62
C ARG A 453 18.75 -13.72 -39.51
N ILE A 454 17.77 -13.81 -40.40
CA ILE A 454 16.56 -12.98 -40.36
C ILE A 454 15.80 -13.24 -39.06
N ASN A 455 15.57 -14.50 -38.72
CA ASN A 455 14.87 -14.86 -37.49
C ASN A 455 15.62 -14.30 -36.25
N ALA A 456 16.97 -14.37 -36.25
CA ALA A 456 17.78 -13.86 -35.13
C ALA A 456 17.66 -12.33 -35.00
N PHE A 457 17.67 -11.63 -36.13
CA PHE A 457 17.50 -10.18 -36.17
C PHE A 457 16.11 -9.75 -35.67
N VAL A 458 15.05 -10.42 -36.11
CA VAL A 458 13.68 -10.15 -35.66
C VAL A 458 13.55 -10.39 -34.15
N ILE A 459 14.05 -11.53 -33.65
CA ILE A 459 14.08 -11.84 -32.22
C ILE A 459 14.77 -10.74 -31.43
N LYS A 460 15.95 -10.28 -31.88
CA LYS A 460 16.72 -9.24 -31.18
C LYS A 460 15.96 -7.92 -31.08
N ILE A 461 15.30 -7.47 -32.15
CA ILE A 461 14.48 -6.24 -32.13
C ILE A 461 13.32 -6.38 -31.14
N LEU A 462 12.58 -7.50 -31.21
CA LEU A 462 11.44 -7.75 -30.34
C LEU A 462 11.86 -7.90 -28.87
N ALA A 463 13.00 -8.53 -28.61
CA ALA A 463 13.55 -8.67 -27.26
C ALA A 463 13.93 -7.32 -26.66
N VAL A 464 14.55 -6.42 -27.44
CA VAL A 464 14.83 -5.04 -26.97
C VAL A 464 13.53 -4.32 -26.61
N ALA A 465 12.52 -4.35 -27.48
CA ALA A 465 11.22 -3.74 -27.19
C ALA A 465 10.56 -4.34 -25.93
N ALA A 466 10.58 -5.67 -25.79
CA ALA A 466 10.05 -6.36 -24.62
C ALA A 466 10.77 -5.95 -23.33
N ILE A 467 12.10 -5.80 -23.36
CA ILE A 467 12.88 -5.36 -22.20
C ILE A 467 12.54 -3.91 -21.80
N PHE A 468 12.38 -2.99 -22.75
CA PHE A 468 11.98 -1.60 -22.44
C PHE A 468 10.59 -1.54 -21.77
N LEU A 469 9.65 -2.33 -22.26
CA LEU A 469 8.32 -2.44 -21.65
C LEU A 469 8.41 -3.07 -20.25
N GLY A 470 9.18 -4.15 -20.09
CA GLY A 470 9.37 -4.84 -18.82
C GLY A 470 10.02 -3.96 -17.75
N LEU A 471 11.08 -3.22 -18.11
CA LEU A 471 11.70 -2.23 -17.22
C LEU A 471 10.71 -1.14 -16.81
N GLY A 472 9.73 -0.80 -17.65
CA GLY A 472 8.68 0.15 -17.29
C GLY A 472 7.67 -0.34 -16.26
N LEU A 473 7.57 -1.66 -16.08
CA LEU A 473 6.72 -2.27 -15.06
C LEU A 473 7.45 -2.40 -13.71
N VAL A 474 8.80 -2.43 -13.74
CA VAL A 474 9.63 -2.64 -12.55
C VAL A 474 10.19 -1.34 -12.00
N ASP A 475 10.50 -0.36 -12.86
CA ASP A 475 11.09 0.91 -12.43
C ASP A 475 10.08 1.76 -11.67
N ILE A 476 10.15 1.71 -10.33
CA ILE A 476 9.31 2.48 -9.40
C ILE A 476 9.74 3.94 -9.27
N SER A 477 10.83 4.35 -9.92
CA SER A 477 11.31 5.73 -9.85
C SER A 477 10.49 6.66 -10.74
N THR A 478 10.31 7.89 -10.28
CA THR A 478 9.61 8.94 -11.05
C THR A 478 10.37 9.33 -12.32
N ASN A 479 11.70 9.15 -12.36
CA ASN A 479 12.54 9.56 -13.47
C ASN A 479 12.80 8.46 -14.51
N GLN A 480 12.30 7.24 -14.27
CA GLN A 480 12.40 6.07 -15.15
C GLN A 480 13.86 5.82 -15.60
N TRP A 481 14.81 5.90 -14.67
CA TRP A 481 16.24 5.85 -14.98
C TRP A 481 16.68 4.50 -15.59
N MET A 482 16.02 3.38 -15.28
CA MET A 482 16.40 2.07 -15.79
C MET A 482 16.24 2.00 -17.31
N LYS A 483 15.15 2.59 -17.86
CA LYS A 483 14.96 2.72 -19.31
C LYS A 483 16.05 3.57 -19.95
N LYS A 484 16.49 4.64 -19.29
CA LYS A 484 17.56 5.52 -19.79
C LYS A 484 18.89 4.77 -19.86
N VAL A 485 19.22 4.00 -18.81
CA VAL A 485 20.42 3.16 -18.77
C VAL A 485 20.37 2.06 -19.85
N MET A 486 19.21 1.42 -20.06
CA MET A 486 19.01 0.47 -21.17
C MET A 486 19.18 1.15 -22.54
N GLY A 487 18.73 2.39 -22.71
CA GLY A 487 19.02 3.19 -23.91
C GLY A 487 20.52 3.42 -24.13
N GLY A 488 21.26 3.72 -23.05
CA GLY A 488 22.72 3.82 -23.08
C GLY A 488 23.41 2.50 -23.47
N PHE A 489 22.94 1.37 -22.93
CA PHE A 489 23.42 0.04 -23.31
C PHE A 489 23.21 -0.24 -24.81
N PHE A 490 22.04 0.09 -25.36
CA PHE A 490 21.79 -0.13 -26.78
C PHE A 490 22.66 0.78 -27.66
N ALA A 491 22.88 2.02 -27.26
CA ALA A 491 23.81 2.92 -27.95
C ALA A 491 25.25 2.37 -27.92
N TRP A 492 25.68 1.81 -26.78
CA TRP A 492 26.95 1.10 -26.64
C TRP A 492 27.03 -0.11 -27.58
N GLU A 493 25.96 -0.91 -27.65
CA GLU A 493 25.88 -2.06 -28.55
C GLU A 493 26.00 -1.66 -30.03
N VAL A 494 25.25 -0.65 -30.46
CA VAL A 494 25.31 -0.12 -31.83
C VAL A 494 26.70 0.43 -32.16
N LEU A 495 27.32 1.19 -31.25
CA LEU A 495 28.67 1.71 -31.43
C LEU A 495 29.67 0.59 -31.71
N PHE A 496 29.65 -0.48 -30.91
CA PHE A 496 30.57 -1.61 -31.11
C PHE A 496 30.25 -2.42 -32.36
N TYR A 497 28.98 -2.54 -32.76
CA TYR A 497 28.66 -3.12 -34.06
C TYR A 497 29.23 -2.30 -35.22
N LEU A 498 29.16 -0.97 -35.16
CA LEU A 498 29.75 -0.10 -36.19
C LEU A 498 31.28 -0.23 -36.22
N ILE A 499 31.95 -0.27 -35.06
CA ILE A 499 33.41 -0.48 -34.95
C ILE A 499 33.80 -1.85 -35.55
N LEU A 500 33.09 -2.92 -35.18
CA LEU A 500 33.37 -4.27 -35.67
C LEU A 500 33.09 -4.40 -37.18
N GLU A 501 32.03 -3.77 -37.69
CA GLU A 501 31.71 -3.75 -39.12
C GLU A 501 32.76 -2.96 -39.92
N ALA A 502 33.17 -1.78 -39.42
CA ALA A 502 34.24 -0.98 -40.02
C ALA A 502 35.57 -1.77 -40.05
N ASN A 503 35.94 -2.41 -38.93
CA ASN A 503 37.13 -3.25 -38.84
C ASN A 503 37.08 -4.41 -39.85
N MET A 504 35.93 -5.07 -39.99
CA MET A 504 35.73 -6.14 -40.96
C MET A 504 35.85 -5.65 -42.41
N HIS A 505 35.31 -4.47 -42.73
CA HIS A 505 35.43 -3.85 -44.06
C HIS A 505 36.87 -3.41 -44.38
N LEU A 506 37.56 -2.78 -43.43
CA LEU A 506 38.97 -2.41 -43.60
C LEU A 506 39.84 -3.66 -43.84
N LYS A 507 39.60 -4.73 -43.08
CA LYS A 507 40.27 -6.03 -43.27
C LYS A 507 40.01 -6.67 -44.63
N SER A 508 38.85 -6.45 -45.23
CA SER A 508 38.56 -6.94 -46.59
C SER A 508 39.31 -6.19 -47.69
N ARG A 509 39.80 -4.97 -47.41
CA ARG A 509 40.53 -4.11 -48.35
C ARG A 509 42.05 -4.22 -48.24
N GLU A 510 42.59 -4.50 -47.05
CA GLU A 510 44.03 -4.65 -46.83
C GLU A 510 44.47 -6.12 -46.86
N VAL A 511 45.19 -6.49 -47.93
CA VAL A 511 46.04 -7.69 -47.97
C VAL A 511 47.38 -7.32 -47.29
N TYR A 512 47.58 -7.65 -46.01
CA TYR A 512 48.88 -8.01 -45.35
C TYR A 512 48.77 -8.06 -43.79
N GLU A 513 49.60 -8.95 -43.21
CA GLU A 513 49.99 -9.28 -41.80
C GLU A 513 48.96 -9.74 -40.73
N THR A 514 49.33 -10.83 -40.05
CA THR A 514 48.40 -11.78 -39.37
C THR A 514 48.39 -11.70 -37.84
N ASP A 515 49.46 -11.22 -37.18
CA ASP A 515 49.59 -11.32 -35.72
C ASP A 515 49.09 -10.08 -34.95
N GLN A 516 49.37 -8.86 -35.42
CA GLN A 516 48.94 -7.62 -34.76
C GLN A 516 47.40 -7.43 -34.78
N LYS A 517 46.72 -8.06 -35.76
CA LYS A 517 45.27 -7.98 -36.02
C LYS A 517 44.42 -8.77 -35.00
N ILE A 518 44.95 -9.89 -34.48
CA ILE A 518 44.25 -10.75 -33.52
C ILE A 518 44.12 -10.04 -32.15
N GLN A 519 45.13 -9.25 -31.78
CA GLN A 519 45.11 -8.48 -30.53
C GLN A 519 44.05 -7.37 -30.55
N THR A 520 43.86 -6.67 -31.68
CA THR A 520 42.87 -5.59 -31.80
C THR A 520 41.43 -6.10 -31.71
N GLU A 521 41.06 -7.17 -32.42
CA GLU A 521 39.72 -7.76 -32.35
C GLU A 521 39.39 -8.29 -30.94
N THR A 522 40.38 -8.91 -30.30
CA THR A 522 40.25 -9.40 -28.92
C THR A 522 40.06 -8.24 -27.93
N LEU A 523 40.83 -7.16 -28.06
CA LEU A 523 40.71 -5.97 -27.21
C LEU A 523 39.35 -5.29 -27.35
N VAL A 524 38.83 -5.16 -28.58
CA VAL A 524 37.50 -4.60 -28.83
C VAL A 524 36.42 -5.42 -28.14
N ILE A 525 36.50 -6.76 -28.21
CA ILE A 525 35.51 -7.63 -27.56
C ILE A 525 35.62 -7.59 -26.03
N VAL A 526 36.83 -7.62 -25.49
CA VAL A 526 37.02 -7.48 -24.03
C VAL A 526 36.42 -6.16 -23.55
N THR A 527 36.69 -5.06 -24.26
CA THR A 527 36.11 -3.75 -23.94
C THR A 527 34.58 -3.78 -24.01
N PHE A 528 34.03 -4.37 -25.07
CA PHE A 528 32.58 -4.53 -25.23
C PHE A 528 31.96 -5.30 -24.06
N VAL A 529 32.55 -6.43 -23.67
CA VAL A 529 32.06 -7.29 -22.58
C VAL A 529 32.12 -6.57 -21.24
N LEU A 530 33.20 -5.84 -20.95
CA LEU A 530 33.32 -5.05 -19.73
C LEU A 530 32.24 -3.95 -19.65
N GLY A 531 31.99 -3.24 -20.75
CA GLY A 531 30.91 -2.26 -20.83
C GLY A 531 29.53 -2.89 -20.63
N ASN A 532 29.26 -4.01 -21.29
CA ASN A 532 28.00 -4.76 -21.11
C ASN A 532 27.79 -5.17 -19.65
N LEU A 533 28.85 -5.63 -18.98
CA LEU A 533 28.78 -6.03 -17.58
C LEU A 533 28.47 -4.84 -16.67
N ALA A 534 29.05 -3.67 -16.91
CA ALA A 534 28.74 -2.46 -16.15
C ALA A 534 27.28 -2.05 -16.28
N PHE A 535 26.73 -2.02 -17.51
CA PHE A 535 25.31 -1.74 -17.75
C PHE A 535 24.39 -2.79 -17.11
N LEU A 536 24.74 -4.07 -17.24
CA LEU A 536 23.97 -5.17 -16.65
C LEU A 536 23.94 -5.04 -15.12
N ILE A 537 25.09 -4.84 -14.47
CA ILE A 537 25.17 -4.71 -13.01
C ILE A 537 24.32 -3.54 -12.54
N ALA A 538 24.40 -2.37 -13.20
CA ALA A 538 23.58 -1.23 -12.85
C ALA A 538 22.08 -1.55 -12.90
N LEU A 539 21.61 -2.21 -13.96
CA LEU A 539 20.21 -2.59 -14.10
C LEU A 539 19.78 -3.69 -13.09
N LEU A 540 20.65 -4.66 -12.80
CA LEU A 540 20.38 -5.69 -11.79
C LEU A 540 20.27 -5.09 -10.38
N VAL A 541 21.10 -4.10 -10.05
CA VAL A 541 20.97 -3.32 -8.81
C VAL A 541 19.63 -2.58 -8.77
N GLY A 542 19.22 -1.97 -9.88
CA GLY A 542 17.91 -1.31 -9.99
C GLY A 542 16.72 -2.27 -9.80
N ILE A 543 16.78 -3.46 -10.39
CA ILE A 543 15.78 -4.52 -10.16
C ILE A 543 15.73 -4.90 -8.69
N GLY A 544 16.90 -5.07 -8.04
CA GLY A 544 16.97 -5.41 -6.61
C GLY A 544 16.42 -4.32 -5.68
N GLN A 545 16.50 -3.05 -6.08
CA GLN A 545 15.91 -1.92 -5.35
C GLN A 545 14.40 -1.78 -5.57
N SER A 546 13.82 -2.51 -6.53
CA SER A 546 12.38 -2.47 -6.85
C SER A 546 11.57 -3.56 -6.13
N ALA A 547 12.21 -4.27 -5.18
CA ALA A 547 11.69 -5.39 -4.39
C ALA A 547 10.89 -4.98 -3.16
#